data_AF-A0A8S4SA03-F1
#
_entry.id   AF-A0A8S4SA03-F1
#
_cell.length_a   1.000
_cell.length_b   1.000
_cell.length_c   1.000
_cell.angle_alpha   90.00
_cell.angle_beta   90.00
_cell.angle_gamma   90.00
#
_symmetry.space_group_name_H-M   'P 1'
#
loop_
_entity.id
_entity.type
_entity.pdbx_description
1 polymer ?
#
loop_
_entity_poly.entity_id
_entity_poly.type
_entity_poly.pdbx_seq_one_letter_code
_entity_poly.pdbx_strand_id
1 'polypeptide(L)'
;MDNDQRLYKYRTSLPVAQFSRGDFSLWSVLKNCVGKELSKITMPVVFNEPLSFLQRMLEYLEYAHLLRMASEQTDPVARMEYIA
;
A
#
# COMPACT_ATOMS: atom_id res chain seq x y z
N MET A 1 -11.88 -29.71 -14.45
CA MET A 1 -11.06 -28.80 -13.64
C MET A 1 -12.06 -27.97 -12.85
N ASP A 2 -12.26 -28.32 -11.59
CA ASP A 2 -13.27 -27.73 -10.72
C ASP A 2 -12.94 -26.26 -10.46
N ASN A 3 -13.82 -25.38 -10.91
CA ASN A 3 -13.73 -23.94 -10.69
C ASN A 3 -14.31 -23.64 -9.31
N ASP A 4 -13.52 -23.91 -8.27
CA ASP A 4 -13.86 -23.67 -6.86
C ASP A 4 -13.81 -22.15 -6.60
N GLN A 5 -14.81 -21.42 -7.11
CA GLN A 5 -14.98 -19.98 -6.92
C GLN A 5 -15.49 -19.73 -5.50
N ARG A 6 -14.63 -19.97 -4.51
CA ARG A 6 -14.88 -19.56 -3.13
C ARG A 6 -15.01 -18.04 -3.12
N LEU A 7 -16.23 -17.57 -2.92
CA LEU A 7 -16.56 -16.17 -2.74
C LEU A 7 -16.03 -15.73 -1.35
N TYR A 8 -14.72 -15.50 -1.25
CA TYR A 8 -14.10 -15.03 -0.02
C TYR A 8 -14.56 -13.60 0.26
N LYS A 9 -15.21 -13.37 1.40
CA LYS A 9 -15.59 -12.03 1.85
C LYS A 9 -14.35 -11.29 2.34
N TYR A 10 -13.93 -10.25 1.61
CA TYR A 10 -12.83 -9.38 2.03
C TYR A 10 -13.20 -8.55 3.27
N ARG A 11 -12.19 -8.28 4.10
CA ARG A 11 -12.29 -7.39 5.24
C ARG A 11 -12.40 -5.94 4.77
N THR A 12 -13.39 -5.19 5.25
CA THR A 12 -13.63 -3.79 4.87
C THR A 12 -13.17 -2.78 5.92
N SER A 13 -12.86 -3.22 7.15
CA SER A 13 -12.43 -2.34 8.23
C SER A 13 -11.47 -3.03 9.19
N LEU A 14 -10.50 -2.29 9.74
CA LEU A 14 -9.60 -2.76 10.80
C LEU A 14 -10.36 -2.98 12.12
N PRO A 15 -9.88 -3.86 13.04
CA PRO A 15 -10.66 -4.22 14.23
C PRO A 15 -10.63 -3.10 15.26
N VAL A 16 -9.66 -2.20 15.16
CA VAL A 16 -9.43 -1.08 16.08
C VAL A 16 -9.08 0.13 15.22
N ALA A 17 -9.58 1.30 15.61
CA ALA A 17 -9.17 2.55 15.01
C ALA A 17 -7.68 2.81 15.31
N GLN A 18 -6.98 3.48 14.40
CA GLN A 18 -5.61 3.91 14.67
C GLN A 18 -5.56 4.78 15.92
N PHE A 19 -4.55 4.58 16.77
CA PHE A 19 -4.32 5.44 17.94
C PHE A 19 -4.10 6.88 17.49
N SER A 20 -4.66 7.85 18.23
CA SER A 20 -4.45 9.28 18.02
C SER A 20 -2.95 9.59 18.08
N ARG A 21 -2.37 10.01 16.95
CA ARG A 21 -0.95 10.39 16.79
C ARG A 21 -0.65 11.78 17.39
N GLY A 22 -1.33 12.15 18.48
CA GLY A 22 -1.29 13.49 19.07
C GLY A 22 0.00 13.83 19.80
N ASP A 23 0.74 12.83 20.30
CA ASP A 23 1.80 13.07 21.29
C ASP A 23 3.21 12.62 20.87
N PHE A 24 3.40 12.16 19.62
CA PHE A 24 4.69 11.65 19.18
C PHE A 24 5.16 12.35 17.90
N SER A 25 6.10 13.29 18.05
CA SER A 25 6.66 14.06 16.95
C SER A 25 7.54 13.17 16.06
N LEU A 26 7.03 12.77 14.88
CA LEU A 26 7.84 12.10 13.85
C LEU A 26 9.14 12.86 13.56
N TRP A 27 9.08 14.19 13.62
CA TRP A 27 10.23 15.08 13.46
C TRP A 27 11.31 14.90 14.52
N SER A 28 10.96 14.62 15.79
CA SER A 28 11.96 14.42 16.84
C SER A 28 12.75 13.11 16.65
N VAL A 29 12.08 12.06 16.17
CA VAL A 29 12.72 10.79 15.81
C VAL A 29 13.59 10.98 14.57
N LEU A 30 13.05 11.58 13.50
CA LEU A 30 13.79 11.80 12.26
C LEU A 30 15.02 12.69 12.47
N LYS A 31 14.95 13.72 13.33
CA LYS A 31 16.09 14.56 13.70
C LYS A 31 17.23 13.76 14.33
N ASN A 32 16.91 12.76 15.15
CA ASN A 32 17.91 11.86 15.75
C ASN A 32 18.49 10.84 14.73
N CYS A 33 17.85 10.71 13.57
CA CYS A 33 18.22 9.78 12.49
C CYS A 33 18.98 10.45 11.34
N VAL A 34 19.09 11.78 11.30
CA VAL A 34 19.79 12.51 10.23
C VAL A 34 21.26 12.05 10.18
N GLY A 35 21.67 11.46 9.05
CA GLY A 35 23.03 10.94 8.83
C GLY A 35 23.23 9.46 9.18
N LYS A 36 22.19 8.72 9.57
CA LYS A 36 22.22 7.26 9.79
C LYS A 36 21.27 6.54 8.85
N GLU A 37 21.58 5.28 8.50
CA GLU A 37 20.67 4.43 7.74
C GLU A 37 19.42 4.12 8.57
N LEU A 38 18.25 4.47 8.03
CA LEU A 38 16.95 4.24 8.68
C LEU A 38 16.69 2.77 9.04
N SER A 39 17.30 1.83 8.30
CA SER A 39 17.18 0.38 8.54
C SER A 39 17.84 -0.10 9.84
N LYS A 40 18.79 0.66 10.40
CA LYS A 40 19.48 0.34 11.67
C LYS A 40 18.83 0.99 12.89
N ILE A 41 17.78 1.77 12.68
CA ILE A 41 17.09 2.49 13.75
C ILE A 41 15.79 1.77 14.04
N THR A 42 15.64 1.29 15.27
CA THR A 42 14.41 0.61 15.70
C THR A 42 13.29 1.64 15.79
N MET A 43 12.52 1.79 14.71
CA MET A 43 11.34 2.64 14.67
C MET A 43 10.27 2.07 15.60
N PRO A 44 9.72 2.86 16.54
CA PRO A 44 8.59 2.43 17.35
C PRO A 44 7.46 1.88 16.49
N VAL A 45 6.88 0.74 16.89
CA VAL A 45 5.78 0.06 16.17
C VAL A 45 4.57 0.97 15.91
N VAL A 46 4.42 2.03 16.72
CA VAL A 46 3.40 3.08 16.61
C VAL A 46 3.52 3.89 15.31
N PHE A 47 4.68 3.90 14.67
CA PHE A 47 4.88 4.53 13.36
C PHE A 47 4.62 3.58 12.18
N ASN A 48 4.59 2.28 12.42
CA ASN A 48 4.31 1.32 11.38
C ASN A 48 2.80 1.21 11.21
N GLU A 49 2.32 1.48 10.00
CA GLU A 49 0.98 1.06 9.61
C GLU A 49 0.92 -0.47 9.70
N PRO A 50 -0.27 -1.06 9.93
CA PRO A 50 -0.43 -2.51 10.04
C PRO A 50 -0.35 -3.19 8.66
N LEU A 51 0.66 -2.83 7.88
CA LEU A 51 0.95 -3.30 6.54
C LEU A 51 2.45 -3.61 6.45
N SER A 52 2.75 -4.82 6.03
CA SER A 52 4.08 -5.21 5.61
C SER A 52 4.48 -4.48 4.32
N PHE A 53 5.78 -4.40 4.05
CA PHE A 53 6.29 -3.84 2.80
C PHE A 53 5.68 -4.52 1.55
N LEU A 54 5.48 -5.84 1.59
CA LEU A 54 4.85 -6.57 0.47
C LEU A 54 3.39 -6.16 0.27
N GLN A 55 2.64 -5.97 1.35
CA GLN A 55 1.26 -5.47 1.26
C GLN A 55 1.21 -4.06 0.70
N ARG A 56 2.17 -3.20 1.07
CA ARG A 56 2.33 -1.88 0.46
C ARG A 56 2.59 -1.98 -1.04
N MET A 57 3.47 -2.88 -1.48
CA MET A 57 3.72 -3.06 -2.92
C MET A 57 2.48 -3.55 -3.68
N LEU A 58 1.62 -4.33 -3.03
CA LEU A 58 0.38 -4.81 -3.63
C LEU A 58 -0.70 -3.72 -3.75
N GLU A 59 -0.62 -2.60 -3.02
CA GLU A 59 -1.50 -1.45 -3.23
C GLU A 59 -1.40 -0.92 -4.68
N TYR A 60 -0.24 -1.05 -5.33
CA TYR A 60 -0.08 -0.69 -6.74
C TYR A 60 -0.95 -1.52 -7.69
N LEU A 61 -1.49 -2.65 -7.24
CA LEU A 61 -2.38 -3.51 -8.02
C LEU A 61 -3.86 -3.24 -7.76
N GLU A 62 -4.22 -2.26 -6.91
CA GLU A 62 -5.63 -1.88 -6.66
C GLU A 62 -6.37 -1.58 -7.97
N TYR A 63 -5.68 -0.93 -8.91
CA TYR A 63 -6.20 -0.54 -10.21
C TYR A 63 -5.70 -1.43 -11.35
N ALA A 64 -5.31 -2.68 -11.08
CA ALA A 64 -4.82 -3.61 -12.12
C ALA A 64 -5.82 -3.87 -13.25
N HIS A 65 -7.11 -3.61 -13.04
CA HIS A 65 -8.13 -3.68 -14.09
C HIS A 65 -7.91 -2.63 -15.21
N LEU A 66 -7.27 -1.49 -14.91
CA LEU A 66 -6.88 -0.50 -15.90
C LEU A 66 -5.91 -1.10 -16.93
N LEU A 67 -4.97 -1.95 -16.49
CA LEU A 67 -4.05 -2.65 -17.39
C LEU A 67 -4.79 -3.60 -18.35
N ARG A 68 -5.87 -4.22 -17.88
CA ARG A 68 -6.73 -5.05 -18.74
C ARG A 68 -7.45 -4.19 -19.77
N MET A 69 -8.06 -3.08 -19.35
CA MET A 69 -8.72 -2.15 -20.29
C MET A 69 -7.75 -1.55 -21.30
N ALA A 70 -6.52 -1.22 -20.88
CA ALA A 70 -5.44 -0.78 -21.75
C ALA A 70 -5.08 -1.83 -22.80
N SER A 71 -5.05 -3.11 -22.42
CA SER A 71 -4.75 -4.22 -23.35
C SER A 71 -5.82 -4.44 -24.42
N GLU A 72 -7.06 -4.05 -24.11
CA GLU A 72 -8.20 -4.16 -25.02
C GLU A 72 -8.28 -2.95 -26.00
N GLN A 73 -7.50 -1.88 -25.77
CA GLN A 73 -7.45 -0.74 -26.67
C GLN A 73 -6.58 -1.00 -27.92
N THR A 74 -7.17 -0.74 -29.08
CA THR A 74 -6.50 -0.81 -30.38
C THR A 74 -5.65 0.42 -30.67
N ASP A 75 -6.13 1.61 -30.29
CA ASP A 75 -5.42 2.87 -30.46
C ASP A 75 -4.30 3.02 -29.41
N PRO A 76 -3.03 3.22 -29.83
CA PRO A 76 -1.91 3.43 -28.91
C PRO A 76 -2.06 4.67 -28.01
N VAL A 77 -2.74 5.72 -28.46
CA VAL A 77 -2.96 6.93 -27.66
C VAL A 77 -3.96 6.64 -26.54
N ALA A 78 -5.14 6.10 -26.89
CA ALA A 78 -6.12 5.66 -25.90
C ALA A 78 -5.55 4.61 -24.91
N ARG A 79 -4.66 3.72 -25.36
CA ARG A 79 -3.97 2.76 -24.47
C ARG A 79 -3.08 3.46 -23.44
N MET A 80 -2.40 4.54 -23.82
CA MET A 80 -1.53 5.30 -22.92
C MET A 80 -2.33 6.00 -21.82
N GLU A 81 -3.55 6.46 -22.12
CA GLU A 81 -4.43 7.10 -21.14
C GLU A 81 -4.80 6.18 -19.96
N TYR A 82 -4.85 4.86 -20.16
CA TYR A 82 -5.12 3.89 -19.09
C TYR A 82 -3.87 3.47 -18.30
N ILE A 83 -2.67 3.79 -18.78
CA ILE A 83 -1.39 3.40 -18.16
C ILE A 83 -0.78 4.55 -17.34
N ALA A 84 -1.03 5.80 -17.75
CA ALA A 84 -0.52 7.02 -17.12
C ALA A 84 -1.21 7.34 -15.78
#